data_AF-A0A9X8GRU2-F1
#
_entry.id   AF-A0A9X8GRU2-F1
#
_cell.length_a   1.000
_cell.length_b   1.000
_cell.length_c   1.000
_cell.angle_alpha   90.00
_cell.angle_beta   90.00
_cell.angle_gamma   90.00
#
_symmetry.space_group_name_H-M   'P 1'
#
loop_
_entity.id
_entity.type
_entity.pdbx_description
1 polymer ?
#
loop_
_entity_poly.entity_id
_entity_poly.type
_entity_poly.pdbx_seq_one_letter_code
_entity_poly.pdbx_strand_id
1 'polypeptide(L)'
;MLIRTDRDGFNHPRSSEITPQPVYEARRQWLRTMAAGAAGGTLAAWAGRDALAAVPRPGKLAELAGQPSQVVGANTMEAPTAYADASQYNNYYEFGLDKADPARNAHTLKTTPWSVKVEGLVAKPGTFDLQELLQLSAQEERIYRLRCVEGWSMVIPWVGYSLAQLLRRVQPLGSAKFVE
;
A
#
# COMPACT_ATOMS: atom_id res chain seq x y z
N MET A 1 -52.58 7.51 34.82
CA MET A 1 -51.87 6.22 34.83
C MET A 1 -52.58 5.29 33.87
N LEU A 2 -52.02 5.06 32.69
CA LEU A 2 -52.52 4.06 31.73
C LEU A 2 -51.32 3.25 31.25
N ILE A 3 -50.85 2.38 32.14
CA ILE A 3 -49.91 1.32 31.79
C ILE A 3 -50.67 0.41 30.83
N ARG A 4 -50.29 0.42 29.55
CA ARG A 4 -50.80 -0.54 28.56
C ARG A 4 -50.13 -1.87 28.85
N THR A 5 -50.93 -2.89 29.12
CA THR A 5 -50.45 -4.25 29.37
C THR A 5 -50.48 -5.06 28.08
N ASP A 6 -49.43 -5.82 27.83
CA ASP A 6 -49.14 -6.56 26.59
C ASP A 6 -49.84 -7.95 26.56
N ARG A 7 -50.99 -8.07 27.22
CA ARG A 7 -51.72 -9.35 27.37
C ARG A 7 -52.60 -9.73 26.18
N ASP A 8 -52.70 -8.88 25.17
CA ASP A 8 -53.64 -9.05 24.06
C ASP A 8 -52.93 -9.31 22.71
N GLY A 9 -52.14 -10.39 22.61
CA GLY A 9 -51.63 -10.90 21.33
C GLY A 9 -50.97 -9.87 20.39
N PHE A 10 -50.92 -10.18 19.09
CA PHE A 10 -50.45 -9.22 18.07
C PHE A 10 -51.55 -8.16 17.85
N ASN A 11 -51.32 -6.95 18.33
CA ASN A 11 -52.25 -5.84 18.14
C ASN A 11 -52.18 -5.36 16.68
N HIS A 12 -53.19 -5.71 15.88
CA HIS A 12 -53.25 -5.29 14.48
C HIS A 12 -53.33 -3.77 14.40
N PRO A 13 -52.46 -3.11 13.61
CA PRO A 13 -52.53 -1.66 13.43
C PRO A 13 -53.88 -1.28 12.86
N ARG A 14 -54.47 -0.20 13.38
CA ARG A 14 -55.70 0.34 12.82
C ARG A 14 -55.40 0.83 11.40
N SER A 15 -56.37 0.78 10.48
CA SER A 15 -56.15 1.25 9.11
C SER A 15 -55.65 2.70 9.03
N SER A 16 -55.99 3.53 10.02
CA SER A 16 -55.50 4.91 10.17
C SER A 16 -54.01 5.03 10.56
N GLU A 17 -53.40 3.96 11.06
CA GLU A 17 -51.99 3.89 11.45
C GLU A 17 -51.13 3.34 10.30
N ILE A 18 -51.75 2.76 9.27
CA ILE A 18 -51.09 2.27 8.07
C ILE A 18 -50.88 3.47 7.13
N THR A 19 -49.65 3.70 6.68
CA THR A 19 -49.36 4.75 5.70
C THR A 19 -50.21 4.51 4.44
N PRO A 20 -51.01 5.49 4.00
CA PRO A 20 -51.78 5.35 2.79
C PRO A 20 -50.88 5.05 1.59
N GLN A 21 -51.29 4.11 0.75
CA GLN A 21 -50.53 3.67 -0.43
C GLN A 21 -50.02 4.84 -1.30
N PRO A 22 -50.82 5.89 -1.60
CA PRO A 22 -50.34 7.01 -2.41
C PRO A 22 -49.14 7.75 -1.79
N VAL A 23 -49.08 7.83 -0.45
CA VAL A 23 -47.99 8.48 0.28
C VAL A 23 -46.72 7.62 0.24
N TYR A 24 -46.87 6.31 0.36
CA TYR A 24 -45.76 5.37 0.20
C TYR A 24 -45.17 5.41 -1.21
N GLU A 25 -46.03 5.39 -2.23
CA GLU A 25 -45.63 5.44 -3.64
C GLU A 25 -44.95 6.77 -3.98
N ALA A 26 -45.49 7.90 -3.53
CA ALA A 26 -44.89 9.22 -3.72
C ALA A 26 -43.48 9.30 -3.11
N ARG A 27 -43.30 8.78 -1.88
CA ARG A 27 -41.98 8.68 -1.23
C ARG A 27 -41.02 7.82 -2.05
N ARG A 28 -41.48 6.68 -2.57
CA ARG A 28 -40.63 5.76 -3.37
C ARG A 28 -40.21 6.41 -4.68
N GLN A 29 -41.11 7.15 -5.32
CA GLN A 29 -40.81 7.87 -6.56
C GLN A 29 -39.79 8.99 -6.32
N TRP A 30 -39.97 9.78 -5.27
CA TRP A 30 -39.01 10.82 -4.89
C TRP A 30 -37.60 10.26 -4.62
N LEU A 31 -37.50 9.13 -3.90
CA LEU A 31 -36.21 8.46 -3.66
C LEU A 31 -35.54 7.96 -4.95
N ARG A 32 -36.32 7.46 -5.91
CA ARG A 32 -35.80 7.05 -7.23
C ARG A 32 -35.29 8.26 -8.02
N THR A 33 -36.01 9.37 -8.02
CA THR A 33 -35.61 10.61 -8.70
C THR A 33 -34.35 11.20 -8.07
N MET A 34 -34.25 11.21 -6.74
CA MET A 34 -33.05 11.60 -5.99
C MET A 34 -31.83 10.74 -6.36
N ALA A 35 -31.99 9.41 -6.36
CA ALA A 35 -30.90 8.50 -6.69
C ALA A 35 -30.43 8.67 -8.15
N ALA A 36 -31.35 8.85 -9.09
CA ALA A 36 -31.01 9.11 -10.49
C ALA A 36 -30.35 10.49 -10.69
N GLY A 37 -30.81 11.53 -9.98
CA GLY A 37 -30.25 12.87 -10.05
C GLY A 37 -28.86 12.98 -9.42
N ALA A 38 -28.60 12.29 -8.31
CA ALA A 38 -27.29 12.25 -7.66
C ALA A 38 -26.27 11.39 -8.43
N ALA A 39 -26.71 10.30 -9.05
CA ALA A 39 -25.83 9.41 -9.82
C ALA A 39 -25.26 10.09 -11.08
N GLY A 40 -26.04 10.94 -11.77
CA GLY A 40 -25.58 11.59 -13.02
C GLY A 40 -24.38 12.53 -12.84
N GLY A 41 -24.36 13.31 -11.75
CA GLY A 41 -23.24 14.23 -11.45
C GLY A 41 -22.06 13.58 -10.72
N THR A 42 -22.31 12.58 -9.88
CA THR A 42 -21.26 11.94 -9.06
C THR A 42 -20.51 10.84 -9.80
N LEU A 43 -21.15 10.15 -10.76
CA LEU A 43 -20.47 9.14 -11.59
C LEU A 43 -19.49 9.77 -12.58
N ALA A 44 -19.76 10.97 -13.10
CA ALA A 44 -18.82 11.71 -13.92
C ALA A 44 -17.56 12.14 -13.13
N ALA A 45 -17.73 12.55 -11.87
CA ALA A 45 -16.62 12.83 -10.96
C ALA A 45 -15.85 11.57 -10.52
N TRP A 46 -16.48 10.39 -10.56
CA TRP A 46 -15.83 9.10 -10.34
C TRP A 46 -15.08 8.60 -11.59
N ALA A 47 -15.64 8.81 -12.78
CA ALA A 47 -15.03 8.44 -14.05
C ALA A 47 -13.84 9.33 -14.45
N GLY A 48 -13.80 10.57 -13.92
CA GLY A 48 -12.67 11.49 -14.06
C GLY A 48 -11.61 11.36 -12.97
N ARG A 49 -11.68 10.34 -12.10
CA ARG A 49 -10.55 10.03 -11.22
C ARG A 49 -9.47 9.42 -12.10
N ASP A 50 -8.45 10.21 -12.40
CA ASP A 50 -7.14 9.67 -12.71
C ASP A 50 -6.82 8.57 -11.68
N ALA A 51 -6.21 7.48 -12.12
CA ALA A 51 -5.64 6.51 -11.21
C ALA A 51 -4.48 7.18 -10.46
N LEU A 52 -4.79 7.99 -9.44
CA LEU A 52 -3.87 8.76 -8.61
C LEU A 52 -3.03 7.87 -7.68
N ALA A 53 -2.88 6.59 -8.00
CA ALA A 53 -1.98 5.68 -7.30
C ALA A 53 -0.51 5.89 -7.71
N ALA A 54 -0.24 6.61 -8.80
CA ALA A 54 1.13 6.87 -9.25
C ALA A 54 1.67 8.17 -8.64
N VAL A 55 2.67 8.06 -7.75
CA VAL A 55 3.49 9.20 -7.34
C VAL A 55 4.21 9.74 -8.57
N PRO A 56 4.15 11.05 -8.87
CA PRO A 56 4.94 11.63 -9.95
C PRO A 56 6.42 11.36 -9.69
N ARG A 57 7.04 10.65 -10.64
CA ARG A 57 8.43 10.19 -10.53
C ARG A 57 9.40 11.35 -10.81
N PRO A 58 10.57 11.38 -10.15
CA PRO A 58 11.52 12.48 -10.25
C PRO A 58 12.31 12.53 -11.57
N GLY A 59 12.30 11.47 -12.38
CA GLY A 59 13.05 11.39 -13.64
C GLY A 59 14.57 11.46 -13.50
N LYS A 60 15.13 11.23 -12.31
CA LYS A 60 16.58 11.38 -12.03
C LYS A 60 17.43 10.17 -12.45
N LEU A 61 16.89 8.96 -12.35
CA LEU A 61 17.57 7.70 -12.67
C LEU A 61 16.70 6.87 -13.63
N ALA A 62 17.35 5.98 -14.37
CA ALA A 62 16.64 5.00 -15.19
C ALA A 62 15.73 4.14 -14.30
N GLU A 63 14.50 3.91 -14.78
CA GLU A 63 13.52 3.13 -14.04
C GLU A 63 13.94 1.66 -13.98
N LEU A 64 13.92 1.10 -12.78
CA LEU A 64 13.94 -0.35 -12.63
C LEU A 64 12.52 -0.85 -12.91
N ALA A 65 12.32 -1.41 -14.09
CA ALA A 65 11.01 -1.91 -14.50
C ALA A 65 10.59 -3.08 -13.58
N GLY A 66 9.42 -2.98 -12.96
CA GLY A 66 8.83 -4.03 -12.12
C GLY A 66 7.33 -4.15 -12.35
N GLN A 67 6.77 -5.33 -12.10
CA GLN A 67 5.33 -5.57 -12.18
C GLN A 67 4.70 -5.51 -10.78
N PRO A 68 3.43 -5.06 -10.62
CA PRO A 68 2.77 -5.10 -9.32
C PRO A 68 2.79 -6.51 -8.71
N SER A 69 3.28 -6.63 -7.48
CA SER A 69 3.38 -7.93 -6.80
C SER A 69 2.01 -8.52 -6.52
N GLN A 70 1.88 -9.83 -6.75
CA GLN A 70 0.66 -10.60 -6.47
C GLN A 70 0.64 -11.21 -5.06
N VAL A 71 1.69 -10.96 -4.27
CA VAL A 71 1.76 -11.47 -2.89
C VAL A 71 0.69 -10.79 -2.03
N VAL A 72 -0.11 -11.58 -1.32
CA VAL A 72 -1.15 -11.06 -0.43
C VAL A 72 -0.52 -10.15 0.63
N GLY A 73 -1.05 -8.93 0.74
CA GLY A 73 -0.53 -7.90 1.64
C GLY A 73 0.70 -7.15 1.12
N ALA A 74 1.16 -7.42 -0.11
CA ALA A 74 2.26 -6.67 -0.73
C ALA A 74 1.91 -5.24 -1.17
N ASN A 75 0.62 -4.90 -1.17
CA ASN A 75 0.12 -3.62 -1.64
C ASN A 75 -0.91 -3.06 -0.63
N THR A 76 -0.58 -1.93 -0.01
CA THR A 76 -1.56 -1.12 0.74
C THR A 76 -2.38 -0.24 -0.20
N MET A 77 -3.61 0.08 0.21
CA MET A 77 -4.49 1.03 -0.50
C MET A 77 -4.30 2.49 -0.05
N GLU A 78 -3.38 2.72 0.90
CA GLU A 78 -3.06 4.07 1.37
C GLU A 78 -2.32 4.87 0.30
N ALA A 79 -2.54 6.18 0.32
CA ALA A 79 -1.85 7.10 -0.57
C ALA A 79 -0.33 7.00 -0.36
N PRO A 80 0.46 6.80 -1.41
CA PRO A 80 1.91 6.84 -1.30
C PRO A 80 2.42 8.18 -0.77
N THR A 81 3.51 8.14 -0.01
CA THR A 81 4.23 9.34 0.44
C THR A 81 4.83 10.07 -0.77
N ALA A 82 4.82 11.41 -0.74
CA ALA A 82 5.41 12.21 -1.79
C ALA A 82 6.89 11.85 -1.97
N TYR A 83 7.36 11.78 -3.22
CA TYR A 83 8.74 11.41 -3.53
C TYR A 83 9.77 12.31 -2.82
N ALA A 84 9.49 13.61 -2.73
CA ALA A 84 10.37 14.56 -2.05
C ALA A 84 10.56 14.17 -0.58
N ASP A 85 9.49 13.84 0.15
CA ASP A 85 9.61 13.44 1.55
C ASP A 85 10.36 12.11 1.68
N ALA A 86 10.04 11.12 0.85
CA ALA A 86 10.67 9.80 0.89
C ALA A 86 12.18 9.83 0.58
N SER A 87 12.62 10.76 -0.27
CA SER A 87 14.03 10.90 -0.69
C SER A 87 14.82 11.98 0.05
N GLN A 88 14.18 12.78 0.92
CA GLN A 88 14.84 13.86 1.65
C GLN A 88 14.75 13.74 3.18
N TYR A 89 13.82 12.94 3.71
CA TYR A 89 13.66 12.70 5.15
C TYR A 89 14.08 11.27 5.49
N ASN A 90 15.36 11.09 5.82
CA ASN A 90 15.99 9.77 5.90
C ASN A 90 16.80 9.61 7.19
N ASN A 91 16.93 8.37 7.66
CA ASN A 91 17.91 7.99 8.67
C ASN A 91 19.01 7.16 7.99
N TYR A 92 20.21 7.74 7.88
CA TYR A 92 21.39 7.06 7.37
C TYR A 92 22.61 7.69 8.05
N TYR A 93 23.02 7.11 9.19
CA TYR A 93 23.90 7.78 10.16
C TYR A 93 25.32 8.00 9.64
N GLU A 94 25.77 7.14 8.74
CA GLU A 94 27.05 7.28 8.03
C GLU A 94 27.14 8.59 7.22
N PHE A 95 26.00 9.22 6.94
CA PHE A 95 25.92 10.50 6.24
C PHE A 95 25.47 11.67 7.12
N GLY A 96 25.27 11.46 8.42
CA GLY A 96 24.87 12.49 9.39
C GLY A 96 23.66 12.08 10.24
N LEU A 97 23.37 12.89 11.26
CA LEU A 97 22.34 12.58 12.27
C LEU A 97 21.00 13.29 11.99
N ASP A 98 21.04 14.42 11.29
CA ASP A 98 19.83 15.14 10.93
C ASP A 98 19.12 14.44 9.77
N LYS A 99 17.78 14.50 9.76
CA LYS A 99 16.94 13.82 8.76
C LYS A 99 17.25 14.20 7.31
N ALA A 100 17.80 15.39 7.10
CA ALA A 100 18.17 15.91 5.78
C ALA A 100 19.65 15.70 5.43
N ASP A 101 20.48 15.25 6.38
CA ASP A 101 21.90 15.00 6.12
C ASP A 101 22.14 13.92 5.06
N PRO A 102 21.43 12.76 5.06
CA PRO A 102 21.63 11.74 4.04
C PRO A 102 21.42 12.27 2.62
N ALA A 103 20.36 13.05 2.40
CA ALA A 103 20.07 13.62 1.10
C ALA A 103 21.14 14.62 0.61
N ARG A 104 21.78 15.35 1.54
CA ARG A 104 22.89 16.25 1.24
C ARG A 104 24.20 15.51 0.95
N ASN A 105 24.48 14.43 1.67
CA ASN A 105 25.84 13.87 1.74
C ASN A 105 26.00 12.51 1.03
N ALA A 106 24.91 11.75 0.79
CA ALA A 106 24.98 10.39 0.23
C ALA A 106 25.51 10.33 -1.22
N HIS A 107 25.55 11.45 -1.94
CA HIS A 107 26.15 11.53 -3.27
C HIS A 107 27.66 11.19 -3.29
N THR A 108 28.30 11.17 -2.13
CA THR A 108 29.70 10.77 -1.97
C THR A 108 29.90 9.24 -2.03
N LEU A 109 28.83 8.45 -1.84
CA LEU A 109 28.87 7.00 -1.92
C LEU A 109 28.96 6.55 -3.38
N LYS A 110 29.98 5.75 -3.70
CA LYS A 110 30.07 5.07 -4.99
C LYS A 110 29.28 3.77 -4.93
N THR A 111 28.12 3.76 -5.59
CA THR A 111 27.22 2.59 -5.66
C THR A 111 27.45 1.74 -6.90
N THR A 112 28.41 2.10 -7.76
CA THR A 112 28.80 1.31 -8.93
C THR A 112 30.29 1.50 -9.22
N PRO A 113 31.07 0.40 -9.37
CA PRO A 113 30.68 -0.99 -9.18
C PRO A 113 30.34 -1.30 -7.70
N TRP A 114 29.48 -2.30 -7.48
CA TRP A 114 29.14 -2.77 -6.13
C TRP A 114 29.01 -4.29 -6.12
N SER A 115 29.37 -4.91 -5.01
CA SER A 115 29.29 -6.36 -4.83
C SER A 115 28.78 -6.71 -3.44
N VAL A 116 27.95 -7.75 -3.36
CA VAL A 116 27.44 -8.32 -2.12
C VAL A 116 28.00 -9.73 -1.96
N LYS A 117 28.64 -10.00 -0.83
CA LYS A 117 29.13 -11.33 -0.47
C LYS A 117 28.09 -12.04 0.40
N VAL A 118 27.78 -13.28 0.06
CA VAL A 118 26.92 -14.15 0.86
C VAL A 118 27.75 -15.32 1.37
N GLU A 119 27.87 -15.42 2.69
CA GLU A 119 28.72 -16.39 3.39
C GLU A 119 27.99 -17.02 4.60
N GLY A 120 28.74 -17.75 5.43
CA GLY A 120 28.20 -18.42 6.61
C GLY A 120 27.61 -19.80 6.32
N LEU A 121 26.48 -20.13 6.95
CA LEU A 121 25.84 -21.46 6.91
C LEU A 121 25.03 -21.67 5.61
N VAL A 122 25.71 -21.62 4.48
CA VAL A 122 25.15 -21.82 3.14
C VAL A 122 25.95 -22.88 2.38
N ALA A 123 25.28 -23.69 1.54
CA ALA A 123 25.97 -24.69 0.74
C ALA A 123 26.70 -24.08 -0.48
N LYS A 124 26.25 -22.91 -0.95
CA LYS A 124 26.81 -22.21 -2.11
C LYS A 124 27.10 -20.75 -1.77
N PRO A 125 28.17 -20.47 -1.00
CA PRO A 125 28.61 -19.11 -0.77
C PRO A 125 29.06 -18.47 -2.09
N GLY A 126 28.98 -17.15 -2.19
CA GLY A 126 29.34 -16.44 -3.41
C GLY A 126 29.36 -14.93 -3.26
N THR A 127 30.01 -14.27 -4.20
CA THR A 127 29.98 -12.81 -4.36
C THR A 127 29.15 -12.49 -5.59
N PHE A 128 28.18 -11.61 -5.45
CA PHE A 128 27.29 -11.17 -6.52
C PHE A 128 27.57 -9.70 -6.82
N ASP A 129 27.78 -9.35 -8.07
CA ASP A 129 27.81 -7.95 -8.46
C ASP A 129 26.39 -7.35 -8.56
N LEU A 130 26.30 -6.03 -8.66
CA LEU A 130 25.02 -5.33 -8.73
C LEU A 130 24.16 -5.79 -9.92
N GLN A 131 24.75 -6.06 -11.07
CA GLN A 131 24.04 -6.46 -12.29
C GLN A 131 23.47 -7.87 -12.15
N GLU A 132 24.25 -8.81 -11.59
CA GLU A 132 23.80 -10.16 -11.25
C GLU A 132 22.62 -10.11 -10.29
N LEU A 133 22.69 -9.26 -9.25
CA LEU A 133 21.59 -9.11 -8.30
C LEU A 133 20.33 -8.55 -8.98
N LEU A 134 20.45 -7.52 -9.81
CA LEU A 134 19.31 -6.93 -10.53
C LEU A 134 18.65 -7.90 -11.53
N GLN A 135 19.39 -8.91 -12.01
CA GLN A 135 18.90 -9.91 -12.96
C GLN A 135 18.54 -11.26 -12.30
N LEU A 136 18.79 -11.43 -11.01
CA LEU A 136 18.61 -12.70 -10.30
C LEU A 136 17.16 -13.20 -10.31
N SER A 137 16.19 -12.29 -10.30
CA SER A 137 14.77 -12.59 -10.32
C SER A 137 13.99 -11.46 -10.99
N ALA A 138 12.76 -11.77 -11.44
CA ALA A 138 11.82 -10.76 -11.90
C ALA A 138 11.60 -9.70 -10.81
N GLN A 139 11.65 -8.45 -11.22
CA GLN A 139 11.41 -7.29 -10.35
C GLN A 139 9.91 -7.09 -10.15
N GLU A 140 9.53 -6.84 -8.92
CA GLU A 140 8.17 -6.60 -8.47
C GLU A 140 8.09 -5.24 -7.79
N GLU A 141 7.00 -4.51 -8.03
CA GLU A 141 6.62 -3.37 -7.22
C GLU A 141 5.79 -3.84 -6.01
N ARG A 142 6.13 -3.35 -4.82
CA ARG A 142 5.39 -3.60 -3.57
C ARG A 142 5.17 -2.28 -2.83
N ILE A 143 3.90 -1.93 -2.65
CA ILE A 143 3.52 -0.72 -1.93
C ILE A 143 3.40 -1.04 -0.45
N TYR A 144 4.44 -0.70 0.32
CA TYR A 144 4.54 -1.00 1.75
C TYR A 144 4.52 0.23 2.63
N ARG A 145 4.05 0.03 3.87
CA ARG A 145 4.25 0.99 4.97
C ARG A 145 5.62 0.77 5.58
N LEU A 146 6.45 1.79 5.55
CA LEU A 146 7.68 1.87 6.34
C LEU A 146 7.33 2.58 7.65
N ARG A 147 7.61 1.94 8.79
CA ARG A 147 7.41 2.52 10.13
C ARG A 147 8.76 2.68 10.80
N CYS A 148 9.13 3.93 11.10
CA CYS A 148 10.30 4.19 11.93
C CYS A 148 9.95 4.04 13.41
N VAL A 149 10.91 3.55 14.20
CA VAL A 149 10.80 3.46 15.66
C VAL A 149 10.65 4.85 16.33
N GLU A 150 11.12 5.91 15.67
CA GLU A 150 11.02 7.30 16.14
C GLU A 150 9.60 7.88 16.04
N GLY A 151 8.61 7.10 15.58
CA GLY A 151 7.22 7.50 15.64
C GLY A 151 6.62 8.06 14.34
N TRP A 152 7.38 8.08 13.25
CA TRP A 152 6.90 8.48 11.91
C TRP A 152 6.81 7.29 10.93
N SER A 153 6.10 7.46 9.82
CA SER A 153 5.91 6.42 8.81
C SER A 153 5.75 6.99 7.41
N MET A 154 6.00 6.15 6.41
CA MET A 154 5.81 6.46 4.99
C MET A 154 5.12 5.29 4.28
N VAL A 155 4.48 5.55 3.15
CA VAL A 155 4.00 4.54 2.21
C VAL A 155 4.87 4.63 0.96
N ILE A 156 5.64 3.59 0.67
CA ILE A 156 6.67 3.62 -0.38
C ILE A 156 6.42 2.48 -1.37
N PRO A 157 6.33 2.78 -2.68
CA PRO A 157 6.31 1.77 -3.74
C PRO A 157 7.75 1.28 -4.00
N TRP A 158 8.16 0.23 -3.29
CA TRP A 158 9.49 -0.38 -3.46
C TRP A 158 9.53 -1.23 -4.72
N VAL A 159 10.67 -1.23 -5.42
CA VAL A 159 10.93 -2.16 -6.53
C VAL A 159 12.09 -3.07 -6.18
N GLY A 160 11.90 -4.38 -6.32
CA GLY A 160 12.88 -5.39 -5.99
C GLY A 160 12.35 -6.80 -6.20
N TYR A 161 12.98 -7.80 -5.60
CA TYR A 161 12.43 -9.15 -5.51
C TYR A 161 12.54 -9.67 -4.08
N SER A 162 11.80 -10.73 -3.76
CA SER A 162 11.86 -11.34 -2.43
C SER A 162 13.26 -11.90 -2.13
N LEU A 163 13.82 -11.57 -0.96
CA LEU A 163 15.09 -12.13 -0.46
C LEU A 163 15.14 -13.67 -0.56
N ALA A 164 14.00 -14.35 -0.45
CA ALA A 164 13.90 -15.80 -0.63
C ALA A 164 14.45 -16.30 -1.98
N GLN A 165 14.41 -15.49 -3.05
CA GLN A 165 15.01 -15.83 -4.35
C GLN A 165 16.53 -15.93 -4.25
N LEU A 166 17.18 -14.96 -3.62
CA LEU A 166 18.62 -14.99 -3.37
C LEU A 166 18.98 -16.16 -2.45
N LEU A 167 18.21 -16.37 -1.37
CA LEU A 167 18.44 -17.49 -0.45
C LEU A 167 18.35 -18.84 -1.15
N ARG A 168 17.38 -19.05 -2.07
CA ARG A 168 17.32 -20.28 -2.87
C ARG A 168 18.60 -20.52 -3.69
N ARG A 169 19.25 -19.46 -4.17
CA ARG A 169 20.48 -19.57 -4.98
C ARG A 169 21.69 -20.03 -4.16
N VAL A 170 21.78 -19.59 -2.92
CA VAL A 170 22.91 -19.89 -2.00
C VAL A 170 22.68 -21.13 -1.13
N GLN A 171 21.43 -21.60 -1.03
CA GLN A 171 21.04 -22.84 -0.33
C GLN A 171 21.47 -22.85 1.16
N PRO A 172 20.79 -22.09 2.05
CA PRO A 172 21.02 -22.14 3.48
C PRO A 172 20.95 -23.57 4.02
N LEU A 173 21.88 -23.92 4.91
CA LEU A 173 21.88 -25.21 5.58
C LEU A 173 20.75 -25.28 6.60
N GLY A 174 20.28 -26.49 6.94
CA GLY A 174 19.21 -26.67 7.94
C GLY A 174 19.58 -26.20 9.35
N SER A 175 20.87 -25.97 9.63
CA SER A 175 21.37 -25.37 10.85
C SER A 175 21.32 -23.83 10.85
N ALA A 176 21.13 -23.18 9.70
CA ALA A 176 21.01 -21.73 9.59
C ALA A 176 19.65 -21.27 10.14
N LYS A 177 19.67 -20.40 11.15
CA LYS A 177 18.45 -19.91 11.84
C LYS A 177 18.16 -18.43 11.59
N PHE A 178 19.19 -17.66 11.24
CA PHE A 178 19.12 -16.21 11.06
C PHE A 178 19.91 -15.79 9.83
N VAL A 179 19.59 -14.61 9.32
CA VAL A 179 20.36 -13.89 8.29
C VAL A 179 20.90 -12.64 8.98
N GLU A 180 22.19 -12.38 8.79
CA GLU A 180 22.90 -11.19 9.27
C GLU A 180 23.30 -10.34 8.07
#